data_AF-Q72JB7-F1
#
_entry.id   AF-Q72JB7-F1
#
_cell.length_a   1.000
_cell.length_b   1.000
_cell.length_c   1.000
_cell.angle_alpha   90.00
_cell.angle_beta   90.00
_cell.angle_gamma   90.00
#
_symmetry.space_group_name_H-M   'P 1'
#
loop_
_entity.id
_entity.type
_entity.pdbx_description
1 polymer ?
#
loop_
_entity_poly.entity_id
_entity_poly.type
_entity_poly.pdbx_seq_one_letter_code
_entity_poly.pdbx_strand_id
1 'polypeptide(L)' 'MTAKEEVLALLERMPEALQKEVADFARFLLEKRLGEELLWQSLSLAQAVRGLPEEDYTEADLKERW' A
#
# COMPACT_ATOMS: atom_id res chain seq x y z
N MET A 1 -1.81 -24.63 -13.70
CA MET A 1 -1.95 -24.54 -12.24
C MET A 1 -1.64 -23.11 -11.85
N THR A 2 -2.59 -22.44 -11.21
CA THR A 2 -2.41 -21.06 -10.74
C THR A 2 -1.72 -21.06 -9.38
N ALA A 3 -1.03 -19.98 -9.01
CA ALA A 3 -0.36 -19.87 -7.70
C ALA A 3 -1.35 -20.08 -6.53
N LYS A 4 -2.61 -19.69 -6.70
CA LYS A 4 -3.69 -19.94 -5.74
C LYS A 4 -3.96 -21.44 -5.54
N GLU A 5 -4.05 -22.19 -6.63
CA GLU A 5 -4.29 -23.64 -6.60
C GLU A 5 -3.13 -24.39 -5.92
N GLU A 6 -1.89 -23.97 -6.19
CA GLU A 6 -0.69 -24.57 -5.59
C GLU A 6 -0.65 -24.34 -4.07
N VAL A 7 -0.94 -23.13 -3.61
CA VAL A 7 -0.99 -22.80 -2.18
C VAL A 7 -2.09 -23.60 -1.46
N LEU A 8 -3.26 -23.74 -2.07
CA LEU A 8 -4.36 -24.55 -1.50
C LEU A 8 -3.95 -26.02 -1.38
N ALA A 9 -3.36 -26.61 -2.43
CA ALA A 9 -2.91 -28.00 -2.40
C ALA A 9 -1.81 -28.26 -1.35
N LEU A 10 -0.96 -27.26 -1.08
CA LEU A 10 0.03 -27.34 -0.02
C LEU A 10 -0.61 -27.25 1.37
N LEU A 11 -1.55 -26.32 1.59
CA LEU A 11 -2.25 -26.14 2.86
C LEU A 11 -3.00 -27.41 3.29
N GLU A 12 -3.67 -28.10 2.36
CA GLU A 12 -4.40 -29.34 2.64
C GLU A 12 -3.51 -30.47 3.19
N ARG A 13 -2.21 -30.43 2.92
CA ARG A 13 -1.24 -31.44 3.34
C ARG A 13 -0.49 -31.06 4.62
N MET A 14 -0.69 -29.84 5.13
CA MET A 14 0.01 -29.31 6.28
C MET A 14 -0.76 -29.53 7.59
N PRO A 15 -0.08 -29.72 8.73
CA PRO A 15 -0.70 -29.65 10.05
C PRO A 15 -1.30 -28.26 10.30
N GLU A 16 -2.36 -28.20 11.09
CA GLU A 16 -3.10 -26.95 11.39
C GLU A 16 -2.21 -25.84 11.95
N ALA A 17 -1.23 -26.18 12.79
CA ALA A 17 -0.26 -25.21 13.32
C ALA A 17 0.52 -24.50 12.20
N LEU A 18 0.95 -25.24 11.19
CA LEU A 18 1.70 -24.69 10.05
C LEU A 18 0.79 -23.92 9.10
N GLN A 19 -0.47 -24.34 8.92
CA GLN A 19 -1.46 -23.56 8.16
C GLN A 19 -1.68 -22.17 8.78
N LYS A 20 -1.70 -22.09 10.12
CA LYS A 20 -1.81 -20.82 10.85
C LYS A 20 -0.60 -19.91 10.59
N GLU A 21 0.61 -20.44 10.63
CA GLU A 21 1.82 -19.68 10.29
C GLU A 21 1.80 -19.14 8.86
N VAL A 22 1.35 -19.95 7.89
CA VAL A 22 1.19 -19.51 6.50
C VAL A 22 0.18 -18.37 6.39
N ALA A 23 -0.96 -18.46 7.09
CA ALA A 23 -1.96 -17.41 7.12
C ALA A 23 -1.43 -16.11 7.76
N ASP A 24 -0.66 -16.23 8.85
CA ASP A 24 -0.03 -15.10 9.52
C ASP A 24 1.00 -14.41 8.60
N PHE A 25 1.81 -15.19 7.88
CA PHE A 25 2.76 -14.66 6.91
C PHE A 25 2.07 -13.98 5.72
N ALA A 26 0.98 -14.56 5.20
CA ALA A 26 0.21 -13.95 4.13
C ALA A 26 -0.39 -12.59 4.55
N ARG A 27 -0.89 -12.47 5.80
CA ARG A 27 -1.35 -11.19 6.36
C ARG A 27 -0.22 -10.17 6.47
N PHE A 28 0.94 -10.59 6.98
CA PHE A 28 2.12 -9.73 7.06
C PHE A 28 2.53 -9.18 5.69
N LEU A 29 2.52 -10.01 4.63
CA LEU A 29 2.88 -9.55 3.28
C LEU A 29 1.90 -8.48 2.74
N LEU A 30 0.60 -8.64 3.01
CA LEU A 30 -0.42 -7.67 2.63
C LEU A 30 -0.23 -6.34 3.37
N GLU A 31 -0.07 -6.40 4.69
CA GLU A 31 0.15 -5.23 5.53
C GLU A 31 1.44 -4.50 5.15
N LYS A 32 2.52 -5.25 4.92
CA LYS A 32 3.80 -4.70 4.48
C LYS A 32 3.64 -3.94 3.15
N ARG A 33 2.96 -4.53 2.16
CA ARG A 33 2.77 -3.88 0.86
C ARG A 33 1.95 -2.60 0.99
N LEU A 34 0.87 -2.63 1.77
CA LEU A 34 0.04 -1.45 2.03
C LEU A 34 0.84 -0.36 2.75
N GLY A 35 1.62 -0.74 3.77
CA GLY A 35 2.49 0.18 4.50
C GLY A 35 3.56 0.81 3.62
N GLU A 36 4.23 0.02 2.78
CA GLU A 36 5.26 0.50 1.83
C GLU A 36 4.66 1.47 0.79
N GLU A 37 3.48 1.17 0.25
CA GLU A 37 2.78 2.07 -0.69
C GLU A 37 2.40 3.39 -0.03
N LEU A 38 1.85 3.36 1.18
CA LEU A 38 1.52 4.58 1.94
C LEU A 38 2.78 5.41 2.27
N LEU A 39 3.86 4.75 2.67
CA LEU A 39 5.13 5.40 2.94
C LEU A 39 5.69 6.04 1.65
N TRP A 40 5.62 5.33 0.54
CA TRP A 40 6.06 5.83 -0.76
C TRP A 40 5.24 7.03 -1.22
N GLN A 41 3.90 6.99 -1.07
CA GLN A 41 3.02 8.11 -1.38
C GLN A 41 3.34 9.35 -0.55
N SER A 42 3.50 9.19 0.76
CA SER A 42 3.84 10.30 1.66
C SER A 42 5.21 10.92 1.36
N LEU A 43 6.23 10.10 1.09
CA LEU A 43 7.56 10.57 0.68
C LEU A 43 7.51 11.27 -0.68
N SER A 44 6.79 10.71 -1.65
CA SER A 44 6.63 11.30 -2.99
C SER A 44 5.96 12.66 -2.91
N LEU A 45 4.87 12.77 -2.13
CA LEU A 45 4.20 14.05 -1.89
C LEU A 45 5.15 15.03 -1.20
N ALA A 46 5.79 14.64 -0.11
CA ALA A 46 6.72 15.50 0.63
C ALA A 46 7.87 16.04 -0.25
N GLN A 47 8.41 15.21 -1.16
CA GLN A 47 9.42 15.68 -2.12
C GLN A 47 8.82 16.60 -3.20
N ALA A 48 7.59 16.35 -3.66
CA ALA A 48 6.93 17.18 -4.67
C ALA A 48 6.60 18.59 -4.17
N VAL A 49 6.22 18.75 -2.90
CA VAL A 49 6.02 20.06 -2.25
C VAL A 49 7.31 20.69 -1.72
N ARG A 50 8.43 19.96 -1.72
CA ARG A 50 9.69 20.47 -1.19
C ARG A 50 10.22 21.61 -2.07
N GLY A 51 10.31 22.81 -1.47
CA GLY A 51 10.82 24.00 -2.15
C GLY A 51 9.76 24.76 -2.95
N LEU A 52 8.50 24.31 -2.93
CA LEU A 52 7.40 25.19 -3.25
C LEU A 52 7.22 26.17 -2.08
N PRO A 53 7.09 27.48 -2.34
CA PRO A 53 6.68 28.42 -1.30
C PRO A 53 5.31 28.00 -0.77
N GLU A 54 5.12 28.09 0.55
CA GLU A 54 3.77 28.07 1.13
C GLU A 54 3.09 29.36 0.69
N GLU A 55 2.44 29.32 -0.48
CA GLU A 55 1.58 30.38 -0.96
C GLU A 55 0.15 30.09 -0.52
N ASP A 56 -0.45 31.03 0.21
CA ASP A 56 -1.87 31.03 0.53
C ASP A 56 -2.65 31.39 -0.74
N TYR A 57 -2.87 30.40 -1.61
CA TYR A 57 -3.72 30.58 -2.78
C TYR A 57 -5.15 30.92 -2.35
N THR A 58 -5.67 32.00 -2.90
CA THR A 58 -7.03 32.50 -2.65
C THR A 58 -7.89 32.42 -3.90
N GLU A 59 -9.20 32.57 -3.76
CA GLU A 59 -10.13 32.67 -4.90
C GLU A 59 -9.78 33.83 -5.86
N ALA A 60 -9.02 34.83 -5.40
CA ALA A 60 -8.55 35.93 -6.23
C ALA A 60 -7.48 35.50 -7.27
N ASP A 61 -6.82 34.36 -7.06
CA ASP A 61 -5.78 33.84 -7.95
C ASP A 61 -6.34 33.03 -9.13
N LEU A 62 -7.65 32.75 -9.12
CA LEU A 62 -8.34 32.05 -10.21
C LEU A 62 -8.46 32.97 -11.44
N LYS A 63 -7.75 32.60 -12.51
CA LYS A 63 -7.76 33.33 -13.80
C LYS A 63 -9.09 33.22 -14.55
N GLU A 64 -9.86 32.18 -14.31
CA GLU A 64 -11.21 32.03 -14.84
C GLU A 64 -12.24 32.33 -13.77
N ARG A 65 -13.18 33.21 -14.11
CA ARG A 65 -14.38 33.50 -13.34
C ARG A 65 -15.57 33.15 -14.24
N TRP A 66 -16.41 32.22 -13.78
CA TRP A 66 -17.65 31.82 -14.45
C TRP A 66 -18.78 32.77 -14.06
#